data_AF-A0AAU2PFQ6-F1
#
_entry.id   AF-A0AAU2PFQ6-F1
#
_cell.length_a   1.000
_cell.length_b   1.000
_cell.length_c   1.000
_cell.angle_alpha   90.00
_cell.angle_beta   90.00
_cell.angle_gamma   90.00
#
_symmetry.space_group_name_H-M   'P 1'
#
loop_
_entity.id
_entity.type
_entity.pdbx_description
1 polymer ?
#
loop_
_entity_poly.entity_id
_entity_poly.type
_entity_poly.pdbx_seq_one_letter_code
_entity_poly.pdbx_strand_id
1 'polypeptide(L)' 'MIQQASTEQVSTTQVSIKQVSHSTVGSDPAGLGLALEVARQLHAPVNRAPEVSTAAAHRTRRTPARRRTVVRG' A
#
# COMPACT_ATOMS: atom_id res chain seq x y z
N MET A 1 -4.10 -51.56 4.16
CA MET A 1 -4.95 -50.65 3.37
C MET A 1 -4.80 -49.26 3.98
N ILE A 2 -4.18 -48.34 3.25
CA ILE A 2 -3.56 -47.12 3.79
C ILE A 2 -4.60 -45.99 3.87
N GLN A 3 -4.66 -45.41 5.08
CA GLN A 3 -5.06 -44.06 5.53
C GLN A 3 -5.62 -43.08 4.49
N GLN A 4 -6.72 -42.40 4.84
CA GLN A 4 -6.81 -40.94 4.67
C GLN A 4 -7.38 -40.28 5.93
N ALA A 5 -6.53 -39.48 6.56
CA ALA A 5 -6.87 -38.56 7.62
C ALA A 5 -7.73 -37.44 7.04
N SER A 6 -8.98 -37.35 7.49
CA SER A 6 -9.85 -36.22 7.17
C SER A 6 -9.23 -34.95 7.71
N THR A 7 -8.97 -34.03 6.78
CA THR A 7 -8.41 -32.70 6.99
C THR A 7 -9.19 -31.93 8.05
N GLU A 8 -8.45 -31.49 9.07
CA GLU A 8 -8.85 -30.47 10.03
C GLU A 8 -9.32 -29.22 9.26
N GLN A 9 -10.64 -29.01 9.24
CA GLN A 9 -11.25 -27.83 8.64
C GLN A 9 -10.85 -26.63 9.49
N VAL A 10 -9.84 -25.89 9.05
CA VAL A 10 -9.47 -24.59 9.63
C VAL A 10 -10.57 -23.59 9.25
N SER A 11 -11.60 -23.53 10.11
CA SER A 11 -12.67 -22.56 10.04
C SER A 11 -12.08 -21.18 10.34
N THR A 12 -11.71 -20.47 9.28
CA THR A 12 -11.14 -19.13 9.41
C THR A 12 -12.28 -18.18 9.77
N THR A 13 -12.30 -17.71 11.01
CA THR A 13 -13.24 -16.68 11.47
C THR A 13 -13.02 -15.41 10.65
N GLN A 14 -13.91 -15.18 9.68
CA GLN A 14 -13.90 -13.98 8.86
C GLN A 14 -14.23 -12.76 9.72
N VAL A 15 -13.23 -11.93 9.99
CA VAL A 15 -13.43 -10.64 10.70
C VAL A 15 -13.97 -9.62 9.71
N SER A 16 -15.18 -9.12 9.94
CA SER A 16 -15.77 -8.02 9.17
C SER A 16 -15.07 -6.71 9.52
N ILE A 17 -14.33 -6.15 8.57
CA ILE A 17 -13.68 -4.83 8.73
C ILE A 17 -14.64 -3.75 8.23
N LYS A 18 -15.14 -2.92 9.16
CA LYS A 18 -15.98 -1.77 8.85
C LYS A 18 -15.17 -0.70 8.11
N GLN A 19 -15.61 -0.35 6.90
CA GLN A 19 -15.07 0.81 6.18
C GLN A 19 -15.67 2.10 6.75
N VAL A 20 -14.82 3.06 7.11
CA VAL A 20 -15.22 4.39 7.60
C VAL A 20 -14.60 5.44 6.68
N SER A 21 -15.43 6.25 6.04
CA SER A 21 -14.98 7.36 5.20
C SER A 21 -14.78 8.61 6.05
N HIS A 22 -13.55 9.12 6.10
CA HIS A 22 -13.25 10.41 6.72
C HIS A 22 -13.21 11.49 5.65
N SER A 23 -14.10 12.47 5.75
CA SER A 23 -14.00 13.70 4.98
C SER A 23 -13.10 14.67 5.75
N THR A 24 -11.84 14.80 5.35
CA THR A 24 -10.94 15.81 5.89
C THR A 24 -11.11 17.12 5.13
N VAL A 25 -11.42 18.20 5.85
CA VAL A 25 -11.48 19.55 5.28
C VAL A 25 -10.06 20.07 5.08
N GLY A 26 -9.77 20.62 3.90
CA GLY A 26 -8.44 21.14 3.54
C GLY A 26 -7.62 20.20 2.67
N SER A 27 -8.04 20.01 1.42
CA SER A 27 -7.32 19.22 0.40
C SER A 27 -6.76 20.09 -0.73
N ASP A 28 -6.53 21.38 -0.46
CA ASP A 28 -5.84 22.24 -1.44
C ASP A 28 -4.39 21.72 -1.62
N PRO A 29 -4.03 21.20 -2.80
CA PRO A 29 -2.70 20.68 -3.03
C PRO A 29 -1.62 21.74 -2.93
N ALA A 30 -1.93 23.01 -3.22
CA ALA A 30 -0.98 24.11 -3.12
C ALA A 30 -0.64 24.41 -1.65
N GLY A 31 -1.66 24.55 -0.79
CA GLY A 31 -1.50 24.68 0.65
C GLY A 31 -0.77 23.51 1.30
N LEU A 32 -1.04 22.27 0.86
CA LEU A 32 -0.30 21.09 1.32
C LEU A 32 1.18 21.14 0.94
N GLY A 33 1.49 21.52 -0.31
CA GLY A 33 2.87 21.66 -0.77
C GLY A 33 3.65 22.67 0.07
N LEU A 34 3.06 23.85 0.31
CA LEU A 34 3.62 24.89 1.15
C LEU A 34 3.84 24.43 2.60
N ALA A 35 2.85 23.77 3.20
CA ALA A 35 2.95 23.26 4.57
C ALA A 35 4.08 22.22 4.71
N LEU A 36 4.25 21.33 3.73
CA LEU A 36 5.34 20.36 3.73
C LEU A 36 6.71 21.02 3.57
N GLU A 37 6.81 22.07 2.76
CA GLU A 37 8.04 22.84 2.61
C GLU A 37 8.43 23.54 3.91
N VAL A 38 7.51 24.28 4.52
CA VAL A 38 7.73 24.94 5.82
C VAL A 38 8.07 23.91 6.89
N ALA A 39 7.36 22.79 6.94
CA ALA A 39 7.66 21.71 7.89
C ALA A 39 9.09 21.17 7.70
N ARG A 40 9.60 21.04 6.48
CA ARG A 40 10.99 20.63 6.22
C ARG A 40 12.00 21.68 6.64
N GLN A 41 11.69 22.96 6.45
CA GLN A 41 12.56 24.06 6.87
C GLN A 41 12.68 24.13 8.39
N LEU A 42 11.58 23.91 9.10
CA LEU A 42 11.57 23.91 10.57
C LEU A 42 12.10 22.60 11.16
N HIS A 43 11.73 21.46 10.57
CA HIS A 43 12.03 20.13 11.08
C HIS A 43 12.85 19.36 10.04
N ALA A 44 14.18 19.39 10.21
CA ALA A 44 15.06 18.56 9.41
C ALA A 44 14.66 17.07 9.57
N PRO A 45 14.52 16.30 8.46
CA PRO A 45 14.23 14.89 8.55
C PRO A 45 15.31 14.17 9.36
N VAL A 46 14.92 13.64 10.52
CA VAL A 46 15.81 12.82 11.35
C VAL A 46 15.90 11.43 10.73
N ASN A 47 17.10 10.87 10.68
CA ASN A 47 17.28 9.49 10.25
C ASN A 47 16.46 8.57 11.15
N ARG A 48 15.62 7.73 10.53
CA ARG A 48 14.90 6.71 11.27
C ARG A 48 15.91 5.71 11.82
N ALA A 49 15.68 5.31 13.06
CA ALA A 49 16.51 4.32 13.73
C ALA A 49 16.42 2.95 13.00
N PRO A 50 17.46 2.11 13.09
CA PRO A 50 17.58 0.89 12.28
C PRO A 50 16.44 -0.11 12.49
N GLU A 51 15.80 -0.11 13.65
CA GLU A 51 14.63 -0.92 13.99
C GLU A 51 13.38 -0.58 13.16
N VAL A 52 13.32 0.63 12.59
CA VAL A 52 12.22 1.11 11.73
C VAL A 52 12.58 1.05 10.25
N SER A 53 13.75 0.49 9.91
CA SER A 53 14.16 0.29 8.53
C SER A 53 13.24 -0.74 7.88
N THR A 54 12.29 -0.26 7.08
CA THR A 54 11.51 -1.15 6.21
C THR A 54 12.50 -1.76 5.22
N ALA A 55 12.73 -3.08 5.32
CA ALA A 55 13.53 -3.82 4.35
C ALA A 55 13.15 -3.34 2.94
N ALA A 56 14.15 -2.86 2.20
CA ALA A 56 13.96 -2.14 0.94
C ALA A 56 12.89 -2.84 0.10
N ALA A 57 11.69 -2.23 0.03
CA ALA A 57 10.60 -2.77 -0.76
C ALA A 57 11.12 -2.89 -2.19
N HIS A 58 11.32 -4.13 -2.64
CA HIS A 58 11.84 -4.42 -3.95
C HIS A 58 10.85 -3.81 -4.95
N ARG A 59 11.18 -2.64 -5.48
CA ARG A 59 10.35 -1.92 -6.45
C ARG A 59 10.40 -2.75 -7.73
N THR A 60 9.52 -3.74 -7.83
CA THR A 60 9.34 -4.51 -9.06
C THR A 60 8.92 -3.51 -10.13
N ARG A 61 9.81 -3.28 -11.10
CA ARG A 61 9.51 -2.43 -12.26
C ARG A 61 8.41 -3.14 -13.04
N ARG A 62 7.17 -2.63 -12.95
CA ARG A 62 6.07 -3.11 -13.77
C ARG A 62 6.43 -2.87 -15.23
N THR A 63 6.64 -3.94 -15.98
CA THR A 63 6.81 -3.89 -17.43
C THR A 63 5.49 -3.44 -18.07
N PRO A 64 5.49 -2.44 -18.95
CA PRO A 64 4.27 -2.02 -19.64
C PRO A 64 3.75 -3.16 -20.53
N ALA A 65 2.51 -3.57 -20.34
CA ALA A 65 1.87 -4.56 -21.19
C ALA A 65 1.67 -3.97 -22.59
N ARG A 66 2.32 -4.56 -23.60
CA ARG A 66 2.21 -4.15 -25.00
C ARG A 66 0.81 -4.48 -25.52
N ARG A 67 -0.06 -3.46 -25.59
CA ARG A 67 -1.41 -3.56 -26.15
C ARG A 67 -1.31 -3.80 -27.67
N ARG A 68 -1.73 -4.98 -28.14
CA ARG A 68 -1.87 -5.27 -29.57
C ARG A 68 -3.21 -4.70 -30.03
N THR A 69 -3.18 -3.66 -30.86
CA THR A 69 -4.35 -3.20 -31.62
C THR A 69 -4.65 -4.23 -32.70
N VAL A 70 -5.83 -4.84 -32.63
CA VAL A 70 -6.36 -5.63 -33.74
C VAL A 70 -7.05 -4.64 -34.66
N VAL A 71 -6.49 -4.39 -35.84
CA VAL A 71 -7.15 -3.61 -36.88
C VAL A 71 -8.28 -4.49 -37.42
N ARG A 72 -9.54 -4.10 -37.19
CA ARG A 72 -10.66 -4.65 -37.96
C ARG A 72 -10.72 -3.85 -39.26
N GLY A 73 -10.39 -4.52 -40.36
CA GLY A 73 -10.88 -4.14 -41.68
C GLY A 73 -12.35 -4.51 -41.82
#